data_AF-A0A946MV21-F1
#
_entry.id   AF-A0A946MV21-F1
#
_cell.length_a   1.000
_cell.length_b   1.000
_cell.length_c   1.000
_cell.angle_alpha   90.00
_cell.angle_beta   90.00
_cell.angle_gamma   90.00
#
_symmetry.space_group_name_H-M   'P 1'
#
loop_
_entity.id
_entity.type
_entity.pdbx_description
1 polymer ?
#
loop_
_entity_poly.entity_id
_entity_poly.type
_entity_poly.pdbx_seq_one_letter_code
_entity_poly.pdbx_strand_id
1 'polypeptide(L)'
;MTFKNLYIEHERSSEAEDWVKEEIAEQEARFAEIEASMEALAPTREKWYQEFFDRIKTNGFNLDGDDKMPIPDADLPIKTADRKDQVVWKYGVDSDDTPRNGQEA
;
A
#
# COMPACT_ATOMS: atom_id res chain seq x y z
N MET A 1 2.23 24.33 14.38
CA MET A 1 2.60 24.89 13.06
C MET A 1 1.37 24.80 12.17
N THR A 2 0.67 25.91 11.94
CA THR A 2 -0.47 25.97 11.04
C THR A 2 0.03 26.21 9.62
N PHE A 3 -0.13 25.22 8.74
CA PHE A 3 0.10 25.41 7.31
C PHE A 3 -0.96 26.38 6.80
N LYS A 4 -0.52 27.51 6.23
CA LYS A 4 -1.44 28.44 5.55
C LYS A 4 -2.05 27.69 4.37
N ASN A 5 -3.37 27.67 4.27
CA ASN A 5 -4.06 27.10 3.12
C ASN A 5 -3.75 27.99 1.90
N LEU A 6 -2.91 27.49 0.98
CA LEU A 6 -2.45 28.20 -0.22
C LEU A 6 -3.36 27.94 -1.43
N TYR A 7 -4.58 27.44 -1.21
CA TYR A 7 -5.52 27.20 -2.29
C TYR A 7 -5.90 28.52 -2.98
N ILE A 8 -5.71 28.56 -4.29
CA ILE A 8 -6.12 29.68 -5.15
C ILE A 8 -7.30 29.17 -5.98
N GLU A 9 -8.46 29.80 -5.77
CA GLU A 9 -9.65 29.56 -6.58
C GLU A 9 -9.35 29.92 -8.03
N HIS A 10 -9.64 28.99 -8.93
CA HIS A 10 -9.54 29.18 -10.37
C HIS A 10 -10.77 28.55 -11.02
N GLU A 11 -11.39 29.28 -11.93
CA GLU A 11 -12.46 28.73 -12.75
C GLU A 11 -11.84 27.88 -13.87
N ARG A 12 -12.37 26.67 -14.04
CA ARG A 12 -12.00 25.79 -15.16
C ARG A 12 -12.91 26.12 -16.33
N SER A 13 -12.39 26.00 -17.55
CA SER A 13 -13.26 26.03 -18.73
C SER A 13 -14.16 24.80 -18.73
N SER A 14 -15.32 24.89 -19.40
CA SER A 14 -16.25 23.75 -19.52
C SER A 14 -15.58 22.52 -20.15
N GLU A 15 -14.71 22.72 -21.14
CA GLU A 15 -13.90 21.66 -21.76
C GLU A 15 -12.98 20.97 -20.75
N ALA A 16 -12.33 21.74 -19.87
CA ALA A 16 -11.45 21.18 -18.85
C ALA A 16 -12.24 20.41 -17.77
N GLU A 17 -13.46 20.85 -17.42
CA GLU A 17 -14.32 20.11 -16.50
C GLU A 17 -14.79 18.77 -17.09
N ASP A 18 -15.15 18.76 -18.37
CA ASP A 18 -15.60 17.54 -19.03
C ASP A 18 -14.44 16.54 -19.21
N TRP A 19 -13.24 17.02 -19.56
CA TRP A 19 -12.03 16.19 -19.57
C TRP A 19 -11.72 15.60 -18.18
N VAL A 20 -11.83 16.38 -17.11
CA VAL A 20 -11.62 15.87 -15.74
C VAL A 20 -12.62 14.77 -15.38
N LYS A 21 -13.90 14.91 -15.76
CA LYS A 21 -14.91 13.86 -15.51
C LYS A 21 -14.59 12.57 -16.26
N GLU A 22 -14.15 12.68 -17.51
CA GLU A 22 -13.73 11.54 -18.32
C GLU A 22 -12.53 10.83 -17.69
N GLU A 23 -11.48 11.57 -17.32
CA GLU A 23 -10.28 11.00 -16.66
C GLU A 23 -10.61 10.34 -15.32
N ILE A 24 -11.51 10.93 -14.52
CA ILE A 24 -11.94 10.32 -13.25
C ILE A 24 -12.64 8.98 -13.52
N ALA A 25 -13.57 8.94 -14.47
CA ALA A 25 -14.29 7.71 -14.80
C ALA A 25 -13.35 6.62 -15.32
N GLU A 26 -12.38 6.99 -16.17
CA GLU A 26 -11.36 6.05 -16.64
C GLU A 26 -10.47 5.56 -15.50
N GLN A 27 -10.06 6.45 -14.60
CA GLN A 27 -9.19 6.11 -13.48
C GLN A 27 -9.90 5.19 -12.48
N GLU A 28 -11.18 5.43 -12.21
CA GLU A 28 -12.01 4.54 -11.37
C GLU A 28 -12.14 3.15 -11.99
N ALA A 29 -12.37 3.06 -13.30
CA ALA A 29 -12.44 1.79 -14.01
C ALA A 29 -11.10 1.02 -13.94
N ARG A 30 -9.98 1.70 -14.21
CA ARG A 30 -8.63 1.10 -14.08
C ARG A 30 -8.34 0.66 -12.65
N PHE A 31 -8.73 1.46 -11.66
CA PHE A 31 -8.53 1.13 -10.25
C PHE A 31 -9.28 -0.15 -9.86
N ALA A 32 -10.56 -0.27 -10.23
CA ALA A 32 -11.37 -1.45 -9.94
C ALA A 32 -10.79 -2.73 -10.55
N GLU A 33 -10.26 -2.65 -11.79
CA GLU A 33 -9.60 -3.78 -12.44
C GLU A 33 -8.30 -4.20 -11.71
N ILE A 34 -7.48 -3.23 -11.31
CA ILE A 34 -6.25 -3.47 -10.57
C ILE A 34 -6.56 -4.09 -9.21
N GLU A 35 -7.54 -3.55 -8.47
CA GLU A 35 -7.92 -4.05 -7.16
C GLU A 35 -8.40 -5.51 -7.24
N ALA A 36 -9.28 -5.83 -8.19
CA ALA A 36 -9.74 -7.20 -8.42
C ALA A 36 -8.58 -8.15 -8.77
N SER A 37 -7.64 -7.70 -9.60
CA SER A 37 -6.45 -8.48 -9.96
C SER A 37 -5.53 -8.72 -8.76
N MET A 38 -5.36 -7.71 -7.89
CA MET A 38 -4.54 -7.79 -6.69
C MET A 38 -5.14 -8.69 -5.60
N GLU A 39 -6.47 -8.72 -5.48
CA GLU A 39 -7.20 -9.65 -4.63
C GLU A 39 -7.11 -11.09 -5.17
N ALA A 40 -7.22 -11.27 -6.49
CA ALA A 40 -7.03 -12.58 -7.12
C ALA A 40 -5.62 -13.17 -6.89
N LEU A 41 -4.62 -12.32 -6.68
CA LEU A 41 -3.24 -12.73 -6.35
C LEU A 41 -3.04 -13.11 -4.88
N ALA A 42 -4.01 -12.91 -3.99
CA ALA A 42 -3.90 -13.23 -2.56
C ALA A 42 -3.36 -14.65 -2.25
N PRO A 43 -3.87 -15.76 -2.86
CA PRO A 43 -3.34 -17.09 -2.59
C PRO A 43 -1.90 -17.29 -3.07
N THR A 44 -1.50 -16.60 -4.14
CA THR A 44 -0.12 -16.65 -4.65
C THR A 44 0.82 -15.86 -3.76
N ARG A 45 0.39 -14.69 -3.29
CA ARG A 45 1.13 -13.84 -2.36
C ARG A 45 1.43 -14.56 -1.05
N GLU A 46 0.48 -15.34 -0.53
CA GLU A 46 0.72 -16.14 0.68
C GLU A 46 1.83 -17.18 0.47
N LYS A 47 1.87 -17.83 -0.70
CA LYS A 47 2.96 -18.76 -1.04
C LYS A 47 4.31 -18.04 -1.10
N TRP A 48 4.36 -16.85 -1.71
CA TRP A 48 5.60 -16.07 -1.77
C TRP A 48 6.10 -15.65 -0.39
N TYR A 49 5.21 -15.33 0.56
CA TYR A 49 5.61 -15.05 1.93
C TYR A 49 6.23 -16.26 2.60
N GLN A 50 5.61 -17.44 2.47
CA GLN A 50 6.17 -18.68 3.04
C GLN A 50 7.52 -19.03 2.40
N GLU A 51 7.62 -18.97 1.07
CA GLU A 51 8.88 -19.23 0.36
C GLU A 51 9.99 -18.26 0.77
N PHE A 52 9.65 -16.98 0.96
CA PHE A 52 10.59 -15.97 1.44
C PHE A 52 11.04 -16.26 2.87
N PHE A 53 10.11 -16.56 3.78
CA PHE A 53 10.40 -16.91 5.17
C PHE A 53 11.26 -18.17 5.27
N ASP A 54 10.95 -19.21 4.50
CA ASP A 54 11.76 -20.42 4.46
C ASP A 54 13.18 -20.14 3.93
N ARG A 55 13.31 -19.24 2.95
CA ARG A 55 14.61 -18.83 2.42
C ARG A 55 15.45 -18.09 3.45
N ILE A 56 14.90 -17.11 4.17
CA ILE A 56 15.66 -16.33 5.16
C ILE A 56 15.97 -17.15 6.43
N LYS A 57 15.13 -18.14 6.77
CA LYS A 57 15.43 -19.12 7.84
C LYS A 57 16.54 -20.08 7.44
N THR A 58 16.59 -20.51 6.18
CA THR A 58 17.55 -21.54 5.74
C THR A 58 18.87 -20.93 5.31
N ASN A 59 18.83 -19.94 4.42
CA ASN A 59 20.02 -19.35 3.82
C ASN A 59 20.55 -18.14 4.60
N GLY A 60 19.71 -17.54 5.44
CA GLY A 60 20.03 -16.29 6.13
C GLY A 60 20.11 -15.07 5.21
N PHE A 61 20.42 -13.93 5.83
CA PHE A 61 20.79 -12.69 5.15
C PHE A 61 22.28 -12.40 5.37
N ASN A 62 22.89 -11.60 4.49
CA ASN A 62 24.29 -11.22 4.65
C ASN A 62 24.44 -10.26 5.84
N LEU A 63 25.23 -10.64 6.84
CA LEU A 63 25.55 -9.81 7.99
C LEU A 63 26.81 -8.98 7.72
N ASP A 64 27.87 -9.64 7.28
CA ASP A 64 29.13 -9.01 6.85
C ASP A 64 29.86 -9.92 5.85
N GLY A 65 30.37 -9.37 4.75
CA GLY A 65 31.04 -10.14 3.69
C GLY A 65 30.26 -11.40 3.27
N ASP A 66 30.88 -12.57 3.49
CA ASP A 66 30.31 -13.90 3.22
C ASP A 66 29.56 -14.51 4.41
N ASP A 67 29.57 -13.86 5.59
CA ASP A 67 28.87 -14.33 6.77
C ASP A 67 27.36 -14.11 6.63
N LYS A 68 26.62 -15.22 6.72
CA LYS A 68 25.17 -15.22 6.67
C LYS A 68 24.57 -15.56 8.02
N MET A 69 23.49 -14.85 8.37
CA MET A 69 22.74 -15.07 9.59
C MET A 69 21.31 -15.54 9.26
N PRO A 70 20.97 -16.81 9.58
CA PRO A 70 19.60 -17.27 9.63
C PRO A 70 18.73 -16.47 10.60
N ILE A 71 17.49 -16.18 10.24
CA ILE A 71 16.53 -15.51 11.12
C ILE A 71 15.75 -16.58 11.92
N PRO A 72 15.67 -16.50 13.26
CA PRO A 72 14.86 -17.42 14.05
C PRO A 72 13.36 -17.15 13.90
N ASP A 73 12.52 -18.15 14.13
CA ASP A 73 11.06 -18.04 13.97
C ASP A 73 10.44 -16.91 14.84
N ALA A 74 11.05 -16.62 16.00
CA ALA A 74 10.58 -15.57 16.91
C ALA A 74 10.69 -14.15 16.31
N ASP A 75 11.58 -13.95 15.35
CA ASP A 75 11.83 -12.67 14.70
C ASP A 75 11.04 -12.52 13.38
N LEU A 76 10.29 -13.56 12.99
CA LEU A 76 9.45 -13.49 11.79
C LEU A 76 8.17 -12.69 12.05
N PRO A 77 7.74 -11.84 11.09
CA PRO A 77 6.46 -11.16 11.19
C PRO A 77 5.29 -12.13 11.22
N ILE A 78 4.38 -11.97 12.18
CA ILE A 78 3.12 -12.71 12.24
C ILE A 78 2.04 -11.90 11.53
N LYS A 79 1.43 -12.47 10.49
CA LYS A 79 0.30 -11.84 9.80
C LYS A 79 -0.92 -11.85 10.71
N THR A 80 -1.46 -10.67 11.02
CA THR A 80 -2.70 -10.54 11.79
C THR A 80 -3.89 -10.85 10.88
N ALA A 81 -4.85 -11.64 11.38
CA ALA A 81 -6.00 -12.08 10.59
C ALA A 81 -6.86 -10.92 10.04
N ASP A 82 -6.89 -9.80 10.76
CA ASP A 82 -7.78 -8.67 10.46
C ASP A 82 -7.19 -7.65 9.47
N ARG A 83 -5.92 -7.83 9.07
CA ARG A 83 -5.22 -6.85 8.22
C ARG A 83 -5.11 -7.33 6.78
N LYS A 84 -5.78 -6.63 5.88
CA LYS A 84 -5.62 -6.81 4.43
C LYS A 84 -4.25 -6.34 3.95
N ASP A 85 -3.73 -7.01 2.94
CA ASP A 85 -2.52 -6.58 2.23
C ASP A 85 -2.88 -5.32 1.42
N GLN A 86 -2.21 -4.20 1.69
CA GLN A 86 -2.50 -2.91 1.05
C GLN A 86 -1.27 -2.40 0.30
N VAL A 87 -1.47 -1.86 -0.90
CA VAL A 87 -0.47 -1.05 -1.61
C VAL A 87 -0.72 0.41 -1.23
N VAL A 88 0.12 0.97 -0.35
CA VAL A 88 -0.02 2.38 0.05
C VAL A 88 0.50 3.26 -1.08
N TRP A 89 -0.39 3.88 -1.85
CA TRP A 89 -0.02 4.98 -2.73
C TRP A 89 0.04 6.27 -1.91
N LYS A 90 1.26 6.67 -1.52
CA LYS A 90 1.50 7.89 -0.73
C LYS A 90 1.06 9.21 -1.40
N TYR A 91 0.62 9.20 -2.67
CA TYR A 91 0.42 10.42 -3.46
C TYR A 91 -0.96 10.60 -4.08
N GLY A 92 -2.00 9.87 -3.67
CA GLY A 92 -3.32 10.29 -4.10
C GLY A 92 -4.53 9.52 -3.64
N VAL A 93 -4.52 9.03 -2.40
CA VAL A 93 -5.71 9.17 -1.56
C VAL A 93 -5.18 9.50 -0.15
N ASP A 94 -5.01 10.78 0.16
CA ASP A 94 -5.08 11.23 1.55
C ASP A 94 -6.56 11.12 1.95
N SER A 95 -7.03 9.89 2.21
CA SER A 95 -8.24 9.74 3.01
C SER A 95 -7.81 10.03 4.43
N ASP A 96 -8.19 11.21 4.92
CA ASP A 96 -8.08 11.65 6.31
C ASP A 96 -8.84 10.75 7.31
N ASP A 97 -9.22 9.52 6.92
CA ASP A 97 -9.98 8.55 7.72
C ASP A 97 -9.09 7.58 8.53
N THR A 98 -7.78 7.84 8.64
CA THR A 98 -7.01 7.22 9.74
C THR A 98 -7.17 8.08 10.99
N PRO A 99 -7.83 7.58 12.07
CA PRO A 99 -7.85 8.31 13.33
C PRO A 99 -6.40 8.47 13.76
N ARG A 100 -5.91 9.72 13.76
CA ARG A 100 -4.51 10.04 14.02
C ARG A 100 -4.09 9.89 15.48
N ASN A 101 -4.96 9.33 16.32
CA ASN A 101 -4.68 9.07 17.72
C ASN A 101 -4.98 7.62 18.02
N GLY A 102 -4.00 6.90 18.57
CA GLY A 102 -4.23 5.63 19.26
C GLY A 102 -5.01 5.82 20.56
N GLN A 103 -6.20 6.41 20.48
CA GLN A 103 -7.23 6.41 21.52
C GLN A 103 -8.59 6.32 20.84
N GLU A 104 -9.34 5.27 21.21
CA GLU A 104 -10.76 5.13 20.88
C GLU A 104 -11.57 6.30 21.46
N ALA A 105 -12.39 6.93 20.61
CA ALA A 105 -13.72 7.49 20.90
C ALA A 105 -14.38 7.93 19.58
#